data_AF-F4Q0Y7-F1
#
_entry.id   AF-F4Q0Y7-F1
#
_cell.length_a   1.000
_cell.length_b   1.000
_cell.length_c   1.000
_cell.angle_alpha   90.00
_cell.angle_beta   90.00
_cell.angle_gamma   90.00
#
_symmetry.space_group_name_H-M   'P 1'
#
loop_
_entity.id
_entity.type
_entity.pdbx_description
1 polymer ?
#
loop_
_entity_poly.entity_id
_entity_poly.type
_entity_poly.pdbx_seq_one_letter_code
_entity_poly.pdbx_strand_id
1 'polypeptide(L)'
;MSNGFACFPNSVVNAIIAWNVYFVIFSPTDLKEDDDIDIGHYGIIIDPFGETTDSNHPIGLLVHLIIPDMNFNKIVDVQCIRYSPKIEDSRIIKSTNIGKFKLPSKFNIASSSAVSISFWAHSRFHSFVLNHGLEWNEITNCHSFTKYLLEGMKFDVSQYSFGKDDYLPWEIDMEKFYKNVKV
;
A
#
# COMPACT_ATOMS: atom_id res chain seq x y z
N MET A 1 -13.59 15.41 -7.24
CA MET A 1 -12.54 14.50 -6.73
C MET A 1 -11.95 15.14 -5.48
N SER A 2 -12.40 14.72 -4.29
CA SER A 2 -11.82 15.19 -3.04
C SER A 2 -10.53 14.42 -2.82
N ASN A 3 -9.41 15.02 -3.20
CA ASN A 3 -8.12 14.42 -2.93
C ASN A 3 -7.98 14.28 -1.41
N GLY A 4 -7.74 13.07 -0.89
CA GLY A 4 -7.61 12.74 0.54
C GLY A 4 -6.46 13.45 1.28
N PHE A 5 -5.92 14.53 0.71
CA PHE A 5 -4.87 15.39 1.25
C PHE A 5 -5.36 16.37 2.32
N ALA A 6 -6.67 16.63 2.44
CA ALA A 6 -7.22 17.63 3.35
C ALA A 6 -7.34 17.18 4.83
N CYS A 7 -6.94 15.95 5.17
CA CYS A 7 -7.21 15.36 6.49
C CYS A 7 -5.99 15.27 7.43
N PHE A 8 -4.84 15.86 7.06
CA PHE A 8 -3.64 15.81 7.91
C PHE A 8 -3.51 17.08 8.77
N PRO A 9 -3.22 16.96 10.09
CA PRO A 9 -2.96 18.11 10.95
C PRO A 9 -1.76 18.92 10.44
N ASN A 10 -1.85 20.25 10.45
CA ASN A 10 -0.77 21.16 10.03
C ASN A 10 0.49 21.12 10.91
N SER A 11 0.46 20.39 12.03
CA SER A 11 1.49 20.42 13.06
C SER A 11 2.47 19.24 12.98
N VAL A 12 3.17 19.04 11.87
CA VAL A 12 4.50 18.39 11.88
C VAL A 12 5.31 18.92 10.69
N VAL A 13 6.18 19.90 10.95
CA VAL A 13 7.19 20.37 9.98
C VAL A 13 8.55 20.38 10.67
N ASN A 14 9.53 19.78 10.00
CA ASN A 14 10.98 19.79 10.25
C ASN A 14 11.52 18.93 11.40
N ALA A 15 11.60 17.63 11.15
CA ALA A 15 12.87 16.94 11.31
C ALA A 15 13.01 15.86 10.23
N ILE A 16 14.24 15.61 9.83
CA ILE A 16 14.61 14.45 9.02
C ILE A 16 14.38 13.21 9.90
N ILE A 17 13.14 12.76 10.02
CA ILE A 17 12.78 11.60 10.82
C ILE A 17 12.50 10.49 9.83
N ALA A 18 13.30 9.43 9.87
CA ALA A 18 12.97 8.22 9.13
C ALA A 18 11.60 7.72 9.64
N TRP A 19 10.68 7.45 8.72
CA TRP A 19 9.28 7.13 8.99
C TRP A 19 9.10 5.63 9.20
N ASN A 20 8.25 5.23 10.14
CA ASN A 20 7.95 3.81 10.29
C ASN A 20 7.25 3.30 9.03
N VAL A 21 7.66 2.12 8.56
CA VAL A 21 7.03 1.44 7.46
C VAL A 21 6.46 0.13 7.98
N TYR A 22 5.24 -0.14 7.57
CA TYR A 22 4.52 -1.36 7.88
C TYR A 22 4.25 -2.07 6.57
N PHE A 23 4.69 -3.32 6.48
CA PHE A 23 4.20 -4.23 5.47
C PHE A 23 2.81 -4.71 5.91
N VAL A 24 1.83 -4.65 5.01
CA VAL A 24 0.46 -5.04 5.32
C VAL A 24 -0.11 -5.99 4.28
N ILE A 25 -0.88 -6.93 4.79
CA ILE A 25 -1.77 -7.83 4.06
C ILE A 25 -3.18 -7.51 4.55
N PHE A 26 -4.08 -7.17 3.65
CA PHE A 26 -5.43 -6.80 4.02
C PHE A 26 -6.48 -7.41 3.10
N SER A 27 -7.61 -7.78 3.68
CA SER A 27 -8.78 -8.23 2.97
C SER A 27 -9.42 -7.04 2.23
N PRO A 28 -9.78 -7.22 0.96
CA PRO A 28 -10.53 -6.24 0.17
C PRO A 28 -12.01 -6.12 0.56
N THR A 29 -12.53 -7.07 1.33
CA THR A 29 -13.94 -7.15 1.73
C THR A 29 -14.08 -7.25 3.25
N ASP A 30 -15.26 -6.90 3.77
CA ASP A 30 -15.63 -7.16 5.17
C ASP A 30 -15.90 -8.66 5.45
N LEU A 31 -15.67 -9.54 4.45
CA LEU A 31 -15.98 -10.96 4.51
C LEU A 31 -14.88 -11.71 5.27
N LYS A 32 -15.04 -11.81 6.60
CA LYS A 32 -14.46 -12.86 7.43
C LYS A 32 -15.39 -14.08 7.52
N GLU A 33 -16.04 -14.47 6.42
CA GLU A 33 -17.12 -15.46 6.51
C GLU A 33 -16.74 -16.89 6.12
N ASP A 34 -15.55 -17.16 5.59
CA ASP A 34 -15.07 -18.54 5.39
C ASP A 34 -13.62 -18.70 5.87
N ASP A 35 -13.44 -19.50 6.93
CA ASP A 35 -12.21 -19.71 7.72
C ASP A 35 -11.04 -20.39 6.97
N ASP A 36 -11.09 -20.55 5.65
CA ASP A 36 -10.13 -21.41 4.93
C ASP A 36 -9.39 -20.76 3.74
N ILE A 37 -9.57 -19.46 3.45
CA ILE A 37 -8.75 -18.78 2.43
C ILE A 37 -8.35 -17.36 2.86
N ASP A 38 -7.17 -17.23 3.49
CA ASP A 38 -6.51 -15.95 3.81
C ASP A 38 -6.00 -15.26 2.52
N ILE A 39 -6.93 -14.75 1.71
CA ILE A 39 -6.60 -14.02 0.47
C ILE A 39 -6.29 -12.57 0.82
N GLY A 40 -5.03 -12.18 0.64
CA GLY A 40 -4.56 -10.85 1.03
C GLY A 40 -4.19 -9.94 -0.13
N HIS A 41 -4.62 -8.67 -0.08
CA HIS A 41 -4.02 -7.60 -0.90
C HIS A 41 -2.81 -7.02 -0.19
N TYR A 42 -1.73 -6.83 -0.93
CA TYR A 42 -0.44 -6.42 -0.39
C TYR A 42 -0.23 -4.94 -0.59
N GLY A 43 0.32 -4.30 0.44
CA GLY A 43 0.72 -2.90 0.38
C GLY A 43 1.70 -2.55 1.47
N ILE A 44 2.03 -1.26 1.53
CA ILE A 44 2.79 -0.69 2.63
C ILE A 44 2.02 0.47 3.24
N ILE A 45 2.13 0.63 4.55
CA ILE A 45 1.72 1.85 5.24
C ILE A 45 2.97 2.55 5.72
N ILE A 46 3.11 3.81 5.32
CA ILE A 46 4.19 4.68 5.79
C ILE A 46 3.57 5.62 6.81
N ASP A 47 4.09 5.64 8.03
CA ASP A 47 3.65 6.51 9.12
C ASP A 47 4.61 7.72 9.23
N PRO A 48 4.38 8.80 8.48
CA PRO A 48 5.26 9.95 8.48
C PRO A 48 5.20 10.78 9.76
N PHE A 49 4.17 10.58 10.59
CA PHE A 49 3.87 11.43 11.74
C PHE A 49 4.01 10.70 13.08
N GLY A 50 4.29 9.39 13.07
CA GLY A 50 4.42 8.57 14.27
C GLY A 50 3.09 8.39 14.99
N GLU A 51 1.98 8.34 14.24
CA GLU A 51 0.62 8.24 14.78
C GLU A 51 0.28 6.81 15.22
N THR A 52 1.01 5.81 14.73
CA THR A 52 0.78 4.41 15.06
C THR A 52 1.14 4.12 16.52
N THR A 53 0.13 3.76 17.31
CA THR A 53 0.29 3.31 18.71
C THR A 53 0.23 1.78 18.84
N ASP A 54 -0.43 1.10 17.91
CA ASP A 54 -0.52 -0.35 17.81
C ASP A 54 -0.01 -0.81 16.44
N SER A 55 1.03 -1.66 16.43
CA SER A 55 1.63 -2.14 15.19
C SER A 55 0.73 -3.09 14.40
N ASN A 56 -0.30 -3.66 15.03
CA ASN A 56 -1.32 -4.45 14.34
C ASN A 56 -2.34 -3.58 13.61
N HIS A 57 -2.46 -2.30 14.00
CA HIS A 57 -3.38 -1.32 13.43
C HIS A 57 -2.63 -0.05 13.01
N PRO A 58 -1.72 -0.14 12.02
CA PRO A 58 -0.89 0.98 11.60
C PRO A 58 -1.71 2.13 11.03
N ILE A 59 -1.25 3.35 11.30
CA ILE A 59 -1.85 4.59 10.84
C ILE A 59 -0.84 5.31 9.95
N GLY A 60 -1.23 5.69 8.74
CA GLY A 60 -0.28 6.27 7.80
C GLY A 60 -0.83 6.52 6.41
N LEU A 61 0.05 6.63 5.43
CA LEU A 61 -0.27 6.63 4.02
C LEU A 61 -0.11 5.21 3.48
N LEU A 62 -1.23 4.59 3.11
CA LEU A 62 -1.26 3.30 2.42
C LEU A 62 -0.87 3.51 0.95
N VAL A 63 0.09 2.72 0.49
CA VAL A 63 0.55 2.66 -0.89
C VAL A 63 0.40 1.22 -1.38
N HIS A 64 -0.40 1.04 -2.44
CA HIS A 64 -0.64 -0.27 -3.04
C HIS A 64 -1.03 -0.12 -4.53
N LEU A 65 -0.90 -1.22 -5.28
CA LEU A 65 -1.34 -1.30 -6.66
C LEU A 65 -2.86 -1.52 -6.74
N ILE A 66 -3.53 -0.88 -7.69
CA ILE A 66 -4.99 -0.98 -7.93
C ILE A 66 -5.31 -1.19 -9.42
N ILE A 67 -6.56 -1.51 -9.73
CA ILE A 67 -7.15 -1.40 -11.08
C ILE A 67 -8.20 -0.28 -11.04
N PRO A 68 -8.00 0.86 -11.71
CA PRO A 68 -8.81 2.06 -11.51
C PRO A 68 -10.21 1.97 -12.13
N ASP A 69 -10.38 1.23 -13.22
CA ASP A 69 -11.69 0.96 -13.83
C ASP A 69 -11.86 -0.55 -14.06
N MET A 70 -12.77 -1.13 -13.28
CA MET A 70 -13.07 -2.57 -13.32
C MET A 70 -13.66 -3.04 -14.66
N ASN A 71 -14.29 -2.14 -15.42
CA ASN A 71 -14.86 -2.47 -16.72
C ASN A 71 -13.79 -2.46 -17.83
N PHE A 72 -12.61 -1.88 -17.56
CA PHE A 72 -11.51 -1.76 -18.51
C PHE A 72 -10.29 -2.58 -18.06
N ASN A 73 -10.38 -3.88 -18.32
CA ASN A 73 -9.28 -4.75 -18.75
C ASN A 73 -7.89 -4.56 -18.07
N LYS A 74 -7.75 -4.99 -16.81
CA LYS A 74 -6.45 -5.31 -16.18
C LYS A 74 -5.43 -4.16 -16.09
N ILE A 75 -5.72 -2.95 -16.55
CA ILE A 75 -4.75 -1.84 -16.48
C ILE A 75 -4.54 -1.46 -15.02
N VAL A 76 -3.30 -1.45 -14.57
CA VAL A 76 -2.95 -1.14 -13.18
C VAL A 76 -2.61 0.33 -12.98
N ASP A 77 -2.83 0.82 -11.77
CA ASP A 77 -2.37 2.11 -11.26
C ASP A 77 -1.85 1.97 -9.82
N VAL A 78 -1.24 3.01 -9.26
CA VAL A 78 -0.86 3.08 -7.85
C VAL A 78 -1.78 4.03 -7.09
N GLN A 79 -2.28 3.56 -5.95
CA GLN A 79 -3.08 4.37 -5.04
C GLN A 79 -2.26 4.74 -3.80
N CYS A 80 -2.34 6.01 -3.42
CA CYS A 80 -1.78 6.54 -2.19
C CYS A 80 -2.92 7.19 -1.39
N ILE A 81 -3.39 6.54 -0.33
CA ILE A 81 -4.53 7.01 0.48
C ILE A 81 -4.17 7.05 1.96
N ARG A 82 -4.75 8.02 2.68
CA ARG A 82 -4.67 8.04 4.13
C ARG A 82 -5.39 6.82 4.68
N TYR A 83 -4.64 5.96 5.37
CA TYR A 83 -5.17 4.84 6.11
C TYR A 83 -5.13 5.15 7.61
N SER A 84 -6.30 5.09 8.24
CA SER A 84 -6.49 5.33 9.67
C SER A 84 -7.67 4.46 10.11
N PRO A 85 -7.42 3.17 10.36
CA PRO A 85 -8.49 2.25 10.75
C PRO A 85 -9.10 2.75 12.06
N LYS A 86 -10.41 2.63 12.19
CA LYS A 86 -10.99 2.58 13.54
C LYS A 86 -10.49 1.27 14.17
N ILE A 87 -10.36 1.21 15.49
CA ILE A 87 -9.82 0.05 16.24
C ILE A 87 -10.51 -1.29 15.87
N GLU A 88 -11.69 -1.25 15.25
CA GLU A 88 -12.49 -2.41 14.81
C GLU A 88 -12.47 -2.67 13.30
N ASP A 89 -11.65 -1.95 12.51
CA ASP A 89 -11.53 -2.16 11.07
C ASP A 89 -10.77 -3.48 10.80
N SER A 90 -11.55 -4.54 10.58
CA SER A 90 -11.09 -5.94 10.46
C SER A 90 -10.41 -6.28 9.14
N ARG A 91 -10.10 -5.27 8.31
CA ARG A 91 -9.55 -5.49 6.97
C ARG A 91 -8.08 -5.85 6.99
N ILE A 92 -7.26 -5.37 7.92
CA ILE A 92 -5.88 -5.84 8.02
C ILE A 92 -5.88 -7.28 8.56
N ILE A 93 -5.43 -8.20 7.71
CA ILE A 93 -5.20 -9.60 8.05
C ILE A 93 -3.87 -9.71 8.82
N LYS A 94 -2.84 -9.01 8.31
CA LYS A 94 -1.50 -9.00 8.89
C LYS A 94 -0.84 -7.64 8.73
N SER A 95 -0.19 -7.18 9.78
CA SER A 95 0.70 -6.02 9.74
C SER A 95 2.05 -6.40 10.36
N THR A 96 3.13 -5.91 9.79
CA THR A 96 4.49 -6.10 10.31
C THR A 96 5.26 -4.80 10.17
N ASN A 97 5.75 -4.25 11.27
CA ASN A 97 6.69 -3.13 11.22
C ASN A 97 8.03 -3.64 10.67
N ILE A 98 8.45 -3.08 9.54
CA ILE A 98 9.65 -3.54 8.82
C ILE A 98 10.85 -2.60 9.00
N GLY A 99 10.67 -1.52 9.77
CA GLY A 99 11.72 -0.56 10.09
C GLY A 99 11.38 0.85 9.64
N LYS A 100 12.44 1.65 9.47
CA LYS A 100 12.31 3.08 9.17
C LYS A 100 12.83 3.44 7.79
N PHE A 101 12.05 4.21 7.04
CA PHE A 101 12.40 4.69 5.72
C PHE A 101 12.62 6.21 5.72
N LYS A 102 13.72 6.63 5.10
CA LYS A 102 14.00 8.05 4.84
C LYS A 102 13.81 8.31 3.36
N LEU A 103 12.90 9.23 3.04
CA LEU A 103 12.65 9.61 1.66
C LEU A 103 13.94 10.15 0.98
N PRO A 104 14.24 9.74 -0.26
CA PRO A 104 15.35 10.31 -1.00
C PRO A 104 15.19 11.82 -1.16
N SER A 105 16.28 12.58 -1.02
CA SER A 105 16.26 14.05 -1.01
C SER A 105 15.57 14.67 -2.23
N LYS A 106 15.68 14.05 -3.40
CA LYS A 106 15.05 14.51 -4.64
C LYS A 106 13.51 14.53 -4.61
N PHE A 107 12.90 13.80 -3.67
CA PHE A 107 11.45 13.77 -3.48
C PHE A 107 11.00 14.57 -2.26
N ASN A 108 11.93 15.17 -1.50
CA ASN A 108 11.59 15.98 -0.33
C ASN A 108 11.11 17.37 -0.77
N ILE A 109 9.82 17.47 -1.10
CA ILE A 109 9.20 18.72 -1.53
C ILE A 109 8.69 19.43 -0.26
N ALA A 110 8.94 20.72 -0.13
CA ALA A 110 8.61 21.53 1.05
C ALA A 110 7.09 21.63 1.37
N SER A 111 6.23 20.90 0.66
CA SER A 111 4.77 21.04 0.66
C SER A 111 4.00 19.97 1.46
N SER A 112 4.65 18.94 1.99
CA SER A 112 4.21 18.01 3.07
C SER A 112 4.83 16.62 2.86
N SER A 113 5.01 15.86 3.94
CA SER A 113 5.56 14.49 3.90
C SER A 113 4.68 13.54 3.09
N ALA A 114 3.35 13.63 3.21
CA ALA A 114 2.42 12.78 2.47
C ALA A 114 2.50 13.00 0.95
N VAL A 115 2.49 14.27 0.50
CA VAL A 115 2.64 14.61 -0.93
C VAL A 115 3.97 14.10 -1.47
N SER A 116 5.04 14.27 -0.71
CA SER A 116 6.38 13.80 -1.07
C SER A 116 6.45 12.27 -1.22
N ILE A 117 5.77 11.52 -0.34
CA ILE A 117 5.65 10.06 -0.44
C ILE A 117 4.83 9.66 -1.67
N SER A 118 3.69 10.31 -1.92
CA SER A 118 2.87 10.02 -3.11
C SER A 118 3.67 10.22 -4.39
N PHE A 119 4.41 11.33 -4.53
CA PHE A 119 5.28 11.54 -5.70
C PHE A 119 6.35 10.45 -5.84
N TRP A 120 6.96 10.03 -4.74
CA TRP A 120 7.91 8.92 -4.75
C TRP A 120 7.24 7.61 -5.21
N ALA A 121 6.08 7.26 -4.65
CA ALA A 121 5.34 6.05 -5.00
C ALA A 121 4.92 6.03 -6.48
N HIS A 122 4.37 7.14 -7.00
CA HIS A 122 4.04 7.28 -8.42
C HIS A 122 5.28 7.19 -9.32
N SER A 123 6.41 7.77 -8.91
CA SER A 123 7.67 7.61 -9.65
C SER A 123 8.15 6.15 -9.68
N ARG A 124 8.01 5.41 -8.57
CA ARG A 124 8.33 3.98 -8.51
C ARG A 124 7.38 3.15 -9.37
N PHE A 125 6.09 3.44 -9.32
CA PHE A 125 5.08 2.81 -10.17
C PHE A 125 5.40 3.01 -11.65
N HIS A 126 5.71 4.23 -12.09
CA HIS A 126 6.09 4.49 -13.48
C HIS A 126 7.32 3.67 -13.90
N SER A 127 8.35 3.60 -13.06
CA SER A 127 9.52 2.73 -13.32
C SER A 127 9.17 1.24 -13.36
N PHE A 128 8.23 0.80 -12.52
CA PHE A 128 7.79 -0.59 -12.48
C PHE A 128 7.05 -0.99 -13.77
N VAL A 129 6.06 -0.21 -14.19
CA VAL A 129 5.25 -0.52 -15.39
C VAL A 129 6.00 -0.29 -16.70
N LEU A 130 7.00 0.60 -16.73
CA LEU A 130 7.91 0.72 -17.87
C LEU A 130 8.68 -0.58 -18.13
N ASN A 131 8.99 -1.37 -17.09
CA ASN A 131 9.75 -2.60 -17.21
C ASN A 131 8.87 -3.85 -17.38
N HIS A 132 7.62 -3.80 -16.93
CA HIS A 132 6.76 -4.99 -16.80
C HIS A 132 5.40 -4.88 -17.52
N GLY A 133 5.09 -3.72 -18.10
CA GLY A 133 3.79 -3.43 -18.71
C GLY A 133 2.75 -2.93 -17.70
N LEU A 134 1.60 -2.54 -18.22
CA LEU A 134 0.49 -1.97 -17.46
C LEU A 134 -0.62 -2.98 -17.16
N GLU A 135 -0.54 -4.20 -17.67
CA GLU A 135 -1.60 -5.20 -17.49
C GLU A 135 -1.34 -6.05 -16.24
N TRP A 136 -2.40 -6.30 -15.48
CA TRP A 136 -2.38 -7.17 -14.31
C TRP A 136 -2.07 -8.61 -14.72
N ASN A 137 -0.98 -9.16 -14.17
CA ASN A 137 -0.50 -10.52 -14.41
C ASN A 137 0.40 -11.00 -13.25
N GLU A 138 1.09 -12.13 -13.42
CA GLU A 138 1.98 -12.70 -12.40
C GLU A 138 3.19 -11.81 -12.06
N ILE A 139 3.57 -10.88 -12.95
CA ILE A 139 4.65 -9.92 -12.76
C ILE A 139 4.11 -8.58 -12.23
N THR A 140 3.04 -8.07 -12.83
CA THR A 140 2.47 -6.75 -12.53
C THR A 140 1.24 -6.90 -11.64
N ASN A 141 1.48 -7.12 -10.35
CA ASN A 141 0.45 -7.28 -9.32
C ASN A 141 0.88 -6.64 -7.99
N CYS A 142 -0.01 -6.66 -6.98
CA CYS A 142 0.23 -6.03 -5.69
C CYS A 142 1.41 -6.65 -4.91
N HIS A 143 1.67 -7.96 -5.04
CA HIS A 143 2.82 -8.62 -4.44
C HIS A 143 4.13 -8.07 -5.00
N SER A 144 4.30 -8.19 -6.32
CA SER A 144 5.50 -7.80 -7.02
C SER A 144 5.77 -6.30 -6.88
N PHE A 145 4.72 -5.49 -6.94
CA PHE A 145 4.87 -4.05 -6.74
C PHE A 145 5.24 -3.70 -5.29
N THR A 146 4.63 -4.34 -4.30
CA THR A 146 4.98 -4.14 -2.88
C THR A 146 6.43 -4.53 -2.64
N LYS A 147 6.87 -5.69 -3.13
CA LYS A 147 8.27 -6.11 -3.09
C LYS A 147 9.20 -5.08 -3.74
N TYR A 148 8.85 -4.59 -4.93
CA TYR A 148 9.61 -3.57 -5.66
C TYR A 148 9.73 -2.23 -4.89
N LEU A 149 8.69 -1.84 -4.13
CA LEU A 149 8.75 -0.69 -3.23
C LEU A 149 9.72 -0.94 -2.08
N LEU A 150 9.60 -2.08 -1.40
CA LEU A 150 10.44 -2.45 -0.25
C LEU A 150 11.93 -2.56 -0.62
N GLU A 151 12.24 -3.18 -1.75
CA GLU A 151 13.61 -3.22 -2.29
C GLU A 151 14.13 -1.81 -2.62
N GLY A 152 13.27 -0.95 -3.17
CA GLY A 152 13.58 0.46 -3.42
C GLY A 152 13.86 1.26 -2.13
N MET A 153 13.27 0.85 -1.01
CA MET A 153 13.54 1.38 0.33
C MET A 153 14.76 0.74 1.00
N LYS A 154 15.38 -0.26 0.37
CA LYS A 154 16.51 -1.06 0.88
C LYS A 154 16.16 -1.91 2.11
N PHE A 155 14.90 -2.33 2.24
CA PHE A 155 14.54 -3.35 3.21
C PHE A 155 14.92 -4.73 2.69
N ASP A 156 15.38 -5.61 3.58
CA ASP A 156 15.56 -7.01 3.24
C ASP A 156 14.19 -7.67 3.11
N VAL A 157 13.85 -8.07 1.89
CA VAL A 157 12.56 -8.69 1.58
C VAL A 157 12.59 -10.22 1.66
N SER A 158 13.78 -10.83 1.87
CA SER A 158 13.93 -12.29 1.94
C SER A 158 13.28 -12.90 3.17
N GLN A 159 13.10 -12.10 4.22
CA GLN A 159 12.43 -12.48 5.46
C GLN A 159 10.90 -12.50 5.37
N TYR A 160 10.32 -11.93 4.31
CA TYR A 160 8.87 -11.93 4.11
C TYR A 160 8.50 -13.05 3.13
N SER A 161 7.68 -13.97 3.60
CA SER A 161 7.03 -14.95 2.74
C SER A 161 5.99 -14.23 1.89
N PHE A 162 6.37 -13.89 0.66
CA PHE A 162 5.42 -13.62 -0.43
C PHE A 162 5.00 -15.01 -0.94
N GLY A 163 4.08 -15.66 -0.22
CA GLY A 163 3.67 -17.03 -0.52
C GLY A 163 3.05 -17.10 -1.91
N LYS A 164 3.44 -18.12 -2.68
CA LYS A 164 2.77 -18.44 -3.95
C LYS A 164 1.32 -18.88 -3.74
N ASP A 165 1.03 -19.38 -2.54
CA ASP A 165 -0.26 -19.87 -2.08
C ASP A 165 -1.14 -18.75 -1.49
N ASP A 166 -0.58 -17.56 -1.26
CA ASP A 166 -1.34 -16.33 -0.94
C ASP A 166 -1.96 -15.71 -2.21
N TYR A 167 -1.83 -16.40 -3.34
CA TYR A 167 -2.41 -16.07 -4.64
C TYR A 167 -3.69 -16.88 -4.82
N LEU A 168 -4.79 -16.22 -5.19
CA LEU A 168 -5.83 -16.91 -5.93
C LEU A 168 -5.42 -16.91 -7.40
N PRO A 169 -5.27 -18.09 -8.04
CA PRO A 169 -4.89 -18.19 -9.44
C PRO A 169 -5.97 -17.56 -10.31
N TRP A 170 -5.80 -16.31 -10.76
CA TRP A 170 -6.62 -15.68 -11.82
C TRP A 170 -8.15 -15.61 -11.54
N GLU A 171 -8.60 -16.11 -10.39
CA GLU A 171 -9.99 -16.42 -10.02
C GLU A 171 -10.50 -15.56 -8.85
N ILE A 172 -9.73 -14.57 -8.38
CA ILE A 172 -10.38 -13.46 -7.66
C ILE A 172 -11.23 -12.75 -8.69
N ASP A 173 -12.54 -12.84 -8.48
CA ASP A 173 -13.50 -11.91 -9.04
C ASP A 173 -13.09 -10.49 -8.59
N MET A 174 -12.25 -9.85 -9.40
CA MET A 174 -11.76 -8.49 -9.17
C MET A 174 -12.92 -7.48 -9.12
N GLU A 175 -14.07 -7.85 -9.68
CA GLU A 175 -15.32 -7.10 -9.59
C GLU A 175 -15.85 -7.10 -8.14
N LYS A 176 -15.85 -8.24 -7.45
CA LYS A 176 -16.16 -8.32 -6.00
C LYS A 176 -15.10 -7.64 -5.14
N PHE A 177 -13.82 -7.75 -5.50
CA PHE A 177 -12.70 -7.16 -4.78
C PHE A 177 -12.85 -5.64 -4.63
N TYR A 178 -13.10 -4.89 -5.72
CA TYR A 178 -13.20 -3.42 -5.64
C TYR A 178 -14.64 -2.90 -5.51
N LYS A 179 -15.70 -3.72 -5.65
CA LYS A 179 -17.09 -3.29 -5.36
C LYS A 179 -17.32 -2.92 -3.89
N ASN A 180 -16.60 -3.56 -2.97
CA ASN A 180 -16.78 -3.35 -1.52
C ASN A 180 -15.84 -2.29 -0.94
N VAL A 181 -14.78 -1.91 -1.67
CA VAL A 181 -13.94 -0.75 -1.36
C VAL A 181 -14.63 0.49 -1.91
N LYS A 182 -15.65 1.01 -1.23
CA LYS A 182 -16.21 2.33 -1.56
C LYS A 182 -15.12 3.39 -1.37
N VAL A 183 -14.59 3.91 -2.47
CA VAL A 183 -13.71 5.10 -2.54
C VAL A 183 -14.54 6.36 -2.30
#